data_AF-A0A9P1P9E2-F1
#
_entry.id   AF-A0A9P1P9E2-F1
#
_cell.length_a   1.000
_cell.length_b   1.000
_cell.length_c   1.000
_cell.angle_alpha   90.00
_cell.angle_beta   90.00
_cell.angle_gamma   90.00
#
_symmetry.space_group_name_H-M   'P 1'
#
loop_
_entity.id
_entity.type
_entity.pdbx_description
1 polymer ?
#
loop_
_entity_poly.entity_id
_entity_poly.type
_entity_poly.pdbx_seq_one_letter_code
_entity_poly.pdbx_strand_id
1 'polypeptide(L)'
;MLKNIKQDIKNIILLLFIVGILSLIVYVTVYSHKEYTKNVNLNIETYKYKNSESKVKDETIKLESMISVKDYILDMKFNGDKLMAISDHISNNKSEINIYDIDIENKKIKNVETIKSENDIMYKMGSISPSRDIIVYDTISENKSDQFNNVKSIVYNMADESKVTLDFYFNILGWIPDSSGFYGYKKGELFEYSIDDNQINNKYKYNLKSYGYIDKIAFSQDGTKLYSLNISKNEICIYDLKNDTTKKINSVKNIYDFEVLNDNNILIKASNSKQNYICVYNIQNHKKKVIKGIHLDDMYISKDKTKLVTVYYTGNSESTIDVYNISGYDSDFDFYKLGSIPMIKGIPYIDISDNNKLAYFVDGASYTESNIYIYDITNKK
;
A
#
# COMPACT_ATOMS: atom_id res chain seq x y z
N MET A 1 -63.59 23.37 12.79
CA MET A 1 -62.17 23.24 13.18
C MET A 1 -61.48 21.94 12.75
N LEU A 2 -62.17 20.83 12.43
CA LEU A 2 -61.53 19.56 12.02
C LEU A 2 -61.08 19.46 10.54
N LYS A 3 -61.58 20.35 9.65
CA LYS A 3 -61.26 20.32 8.21
C LYS A 3 -59.84 20.84 7.90
N ASN A 4 -59.32 21.78 8.70
CA ASN A 4 -57.99 22.38 8.49
C ASN A 4 -56.86 21.45 8.93
N ILE A 5 -57.04 20.71 10.04
CA ILE A 5 -56.00 19.80 10.57
C ILE A 5 -55.65 18.69 9.57
N LYS A 6 -56.63 18.12 8.85
CA LYS A 6 -56.36 17.11 7.81
C LYS A 6 -55.61 17.68 6.60
N GLN A 7 -55.86 18.94 6.25
CA GLN A 7 -55.17 19.61 5.15
C GLN A 7 -53.73 19.96 5.57
N ASP A 8 -53.55 20.42 6.80
CA ASP A 8 -52.23 20.76 7.35
C ASP A 8 -51.35 19.52 7.49
N ILE A 9 -51.90 18.38 7.94
CA ILE A 9 -51.17 17.09 7.97
C ILE A 9 -50.78 16.65 6.55
N LYS A 10 -51.68 16.77 5.56
CA LYS A 10 -51.34 16.45 4.17
C LYS A 10 -50.24 17.35 3.62
N ASN A 11 -50.28 18.65 3.95
CA ASN A 11 -49.26 19.60 3.53
C ASN A 11 -47.90 19.31 4.19
N ILE A 12 -47.88 18.91 5.46
CA ILE A 12 -46.65 18.51 6.17
C ILE A 12 -46.07 17.22 5.58
N ILE A 13 -46.90 16.21 5.31
CA ILE A 13 -46.45 14.96 4.67
C ILE A 13 -45.90 15.25 3.27
N LEU A 14 -46.58 16.09 2.49
CA LEU A 14 -46.11 16.51 1.17
C LEU A 14 -44.78 17.27 1.25
N LEU A 15 -44.63 18.16 2.23
CA LEU A 15 -43.38 18.89 2.47
C LEU A 15 -42.24 17.92 2.83
N LEU A 16 -42.48 16.95 3.71
CA LEU A 16 -41.50 15.93 4.07
C LEU A 16 -41.13 15.04 2.87
N PHE A 17 -42.09 14.74 2.00
CA PHE A 17 -41.84 13.99 0.76
C PHE A 17 -40.98 14.79 -0.23
N ILE A 18 -41.28 16.08 -0.40
CA ILE A 18 -40.49 17.00 -1.24
C ILE A 18 -39.08 17.17 -0.67
N VAL A 19 -38.93 17.36 0.64
CA VAL A 19 -37.61 17.46 1.29
C VAL A 19 -36.85 16.15 1.18
N GLY A 20 -37.51 15.00 1.30
CA GLY A 20 -36.91 13.68 1.11
C GLY A 20 -36.40 13.48 -0.31
N ILE A 21 -37.22 13.82 -1.32
CA ILE A 21 -36.82 13.77 -2.73
C ILE A 21 -35.69 14.75 -3.03
N LEU A 22 -35.76 15.99 -2.53
CA LEU A 22 -34.69 16.98 -2.72
C LEU A 22 -33.39 16.54 -2.03
N SER A 23 -33.46 15.94 -0.85
CA SER A 23 -32.29 15.39 -0.15
C SER A 23 -31.71 14.20 -0.91
N LEU A 24 -32.55 13.35 -1.49
CA LEU A 24 -32.12 12.24 -2.34
C LEU A 24 -31.52 12.74 -3.66
N ILE A 25 -32.10 13.77 -4.28
CA ILE A 25 -31.53 14.41 -5.48
C ILE A 25 -30.20 15.05 -5.12
N VAL A 26 -30.08 15.81 -4.03
CA VAL A 26 -28.79 16.38 -3.60
C VAL A 26 -27.80 15.26 -3.30
N TYR A 27 -28.20 14.21 -2.59
CA TYR A 27 -27.34 13.05 -2.32
C TYR A 27 -26.88 12.40 -3.62
N VAL A 28 -27.79 12.04 -4.53
CA VAL A 28 -27.46 11.41 -5.82
C VAL A 28 -26.65 12.35 -6.70
N THR A 29 -27.00 13.62 -6.83
CA THR A 29 -26.30 14.58 -7.73
C THR A 29 -24.93 14.96 -7.18
N VAL A 30 -24.77 15.04 -5.85
CA VAL A 30 -23.49 15.33 -5.21
C VAL A 30 -22.62 14.07 -5.10
N TYR A 31 -23.17 12.88 -4.84
CA TYR A 31 -22.39 11.65 -4.67
C TYR A 31 -22.14 10.88 -5.98
N SER A 32 -23.09 10.86 -6.93
CA SER A 32 -22.88 10.13 -8.19
C SER A 32 -21.92 10.85 -9.15
N HIS A 33 -21.63 12.14 -8.91
CA HIS A 33 -20.75 12.95 -9.76
C HIS A 33 -19.48 13.44 -9.03
N LYS A 34 -19.15 12.90 -7.85
CA LYS A 34 -18.06 13.40 -7.00
C LYS A 34 -16.66 12.85 -7.30
N GLU A 35 -16.51 11.96 -8.28
CA GLU A 35 -15.17 11.54 -8.75
C GLU A 35 -14.50 12.56 -9.67
N TYR A 36 -15.16 13.65 -10.06
CA TYR A 36 -14.53 14.71 -10.85
C TYR A 36 -14.95 16.08 -10.36
N THR A 37 -14.25 16.66 -9.37
CA THR A 37 -14.16 18.12 -9.17
C THR A 37 -13.14 18.49 -8.06
N LYS A 38 -11.85 18.28 -8.32
CA LYS A 38 -10.81 19.24 -7.94
C LYS A 38 -9.97 19.56 -9.18
N ASN A 39 -10.66 20.05 -10.21
CA ASN A 39 -10.20 20.89 -11.33
C ASN A 39 -11.39 21.07 -12.27
N VAL A 40 -12.32 21.93 -11.85
CA VAL A 40 -13.37 22.42 -12.73
C VAL A 40 -12.71 23.36 -13.74
N ASN A 41 -12.48 22.87 -14.97
CA ASN A 41 -12.27 23.73 -16.12
C ASN A 41 -13.66 24.13 -16.65
N LEU A 42 -14.29 25.11 -15.99
CA LEU A 42 -15.51 25.74 -16.50
C LEU A 42 -15.13 26.61 -17.69
N ASN A 43 -15.82 26.40 -18.81
CA ASN A 43 -15.72 27.22 -20.02
C ASN A 43 -15.72 28.71 -19.69
N ILE A 44 -14.77 29.44 -20.29
CA ILE A 44 -14.21 30.72 -19.86
C ILE A 44 -15.15 31.95 -20.00
N GLU A 45 -16.39 31.86 -20.48
CA GLU A 45 -17.08 33.08 -20.95
C GLU A 45 -18.22 33.68 -20.12
N THR A 46 -18.56 33.25 -18.89
CA THR A 46 -19.70 33.93 -18.20
C THR A 46 -19.68 34.11 -16.68
N TYR A 47 -18.54 33.98 -16.01
CA TYR A 47 -18.46 34.36 -14.59
C TYR A 47 -17.38 35.40 -14.33
N LYS A 48 -17.77 36.69 -14.30
CA LYS A 48 -16.96 37.76 -13.70
C LYS A 48 -16.91 37.57 -12.19
N TYR A 49 -16.01 36.70 -11.72
CA TYR A 49 -15.65 36.64 -10.31
C TYR A 49 -14.68 37.79 -10.01
N LYS A 50 -15.02 38.62 -9.00
CA LYS A 50 -14.10 39.62 -8.47
C LYS A 50 -12.87 38.89 -7.94
N ASN A 51 -11.70 39.21 -8.49
CA ASN A 51 -10.39 38.87 -7.92
C ASN A 51 -10.33 39.42 -6.50
N SER A 52 -10.65 38.60 -5.50
CA SER A 52 -10.00 38.71 -4.20
C SER A 52 -8.67 37.99 -4.34
N GLU A 53 -7.57 38.72 -4.08
CA GLU A 53 -6.23 38.17 -3.94
C GLU A 53 -6.21 37.18 -2.75
N SER A 54 -6.72 35.97 -2.94
CA SER A 54 -6.45 34.88 -2.02
C SER A 54 -5.03 34.42 -2.33
N LYS A 55 -4.10 34.66 -1.41
CA LYS A 55 -2.81 33.99 -1.40
C LYS A 55 -3.08 32.50 -1.49
N VAL A 56 -2.71 31.87 -2.61
CA VAL A 56 -2.67 30.42 -2.76
C VAL A 56 -1.85 29.91 -1.59
N LYS A 57 -2.48 29.23 -0.63
CA LYS A 57 -1.71 28.50 0.39
C LYS A 57 -0.87 27.49 -0.36
N ASP A 58 0.44 27.49 -0.17
CA ASP A 58 1.31 26.45 -0.69
C ASP A 58 0.82 25.10 -0.14
N GLU A 59 0.09 24.35 -0.98
CA GLU A 59 -0.38 23.00 -0.65
C GLU A 59 0.83 22.07 -0.66
N THR A 60 1.13 21.47 0.49
CA THR A 60 2.28 20.57 0.72
C THR A 60 2.14 19.21 0.02
N ILE A 61 0.93 18.84 -0.36
CA ILE A 61 0.62 17.60 -1.07
C ILE A 61 -0.26 18.01 -2.24
N LYS A 62 0.22 17.80 -3.46
CA LYS A 62 -0.44 18.24 -4.68
C LYS A 62 -0.59 17.09 -5.65
N LEU A 63 -1.80 16.89 -6.17
CA LEU A 63 -2.03 15.92 -7.23
C LEU A 63 -1.25 16.35 -8.48
N GLU A 64 -0.29 15.53 -8.89
CA GLU A 64 0.51 15.73 -10.10
C GLU A 64 -0.21 15.10 -11.30
N SER A 65 -0.62 13.84 -11.15
CA SER A 65 -1.17 13.06 -12.25
C SER A 65 -2.17 12.02 -11.78
N MET A 66 -3.07 11.64 -12.69
CA MET A 66 -3.98 10.52 -12.56
C MET A 66 -3.94 9.75 -13.88
N ILE A 67 -3.69 8.46 -13.81
CA ILE A 67 -3.40 7.58 -14.94
C ILE A 67 -4.33 6.37 -14.84
N SER A 68 -5.20 6.20 -15.83
CA SER A 68 -6.07 5.03 -15.94
C SER A 68 -5.37 3.89 -16.68
N VAL A 69 -5.33 2.72 -16.06
CA VAL A 69 -4.79 1.48 -16.60
C VAL A 69 -5.96 0.55 -16.91
N LYS A 70 -5.95 -0.05 -18.10
CA LYS A 70 -7.01 -0.96 -18.58
C LYS A 70 -6.90 -2.39 -18.01
N ASP A 71 -6.18 -2.55 -16.91
CA ASP A 71 -5.94 -3.79 -16.20
C ASP A 71 -5.99 -3.50 -14.70
N TYR A 72 -6.17 -4.54 -13.89
CA TYR A 72 -6.13 -4.43 -12.44
C TYR A 72 -4.68 -4.51 -11.95
N ILE A 73 -4.18 -3.45 -11.32
CA ILE A 73 -2.81 -3.42 -10.78
C ILE A 73 -2.71 -4.34 -9.56
N LEU A 74 -1.66 -5.15 -9.51
CA LEU A 74 -1.36 -6.06 -8.40
C LEU A 74 -0.29 -5.49 -7.47
N ASP A 75 0.73 -4.87 -8.06
CA ASP A 75 1.79 -4.19 -7.35
C ASP A 75 2.34 -3.05 -8.23
N MET A 76 2.88 -2.02 -7.60
CA MET A 76 3.57 -0.94 -8.27
C MET A 76 4.73 -0.42 -7.44
N LYS A 77 5.80 0.00 -8.12
CA LYS A 77 7.00 0.55 -7.49
C LYS A 77 7.54 1.72 -8.29
N PHE A 78 7.94 2.78 -7.60
CA PHE A 78 8.73 3.84 -8.22
C PHE A 78 10.05 3.28 -8.74
N ASN A 79 10.40 3.68 -9.96
CA ASN A 79 11.67 3.39 -10.62
C ASN A 79 12.27 4.71 -11.11
N GLY A 80 12.98 5.39 -10.21
CA GLY A 80 13.35 6.80 -10.41
C GLY A 80 12.09 7.69 -10.45
N ASP A 81 11.97 8.51 -11.50
CA ASP A 81 10.82 9.39 -11.73
C ASP A 81 9.67 8.72 -12.48
N LYS A 82 9.82 7.44 -12.84
CA LYS A 82 8.78 6.62 -13.45
C LYS A 82 8.15 5.68 -12.43
N LEU A 83 7.04 5.07 -12.83
CA LEU A 83 6.39 4.02 -12.06
C LEU A 83 6.39 2.71 -12.86
N MET A 84 6.88 1.65 -12.24
CA MET A 84 6.69 0.29 -12.75
C MET A 84 5.44 -0.30 -12.10
N ALA A 85 4.59 -0.96 -12.87
CA ALA A 85 3.44 -1.67 -12.34
C ALA A 85 3.30 -3.05 -12.99
N ILE A 86 2.79 -4.01 -12.23
CA ILE A 86 2.38 -5.31 -12.75
C ILE A 86 0.87 -5.44 -12.59
N SER A 87 0.21 -6.06 -13.55
CA SER A 87 -1.24 -6.17 -13.56
C SER A 87 -1.73 -7.53 -14.01
N ASP A 88 -2.93 -7.89 -13.55
CA ASP A 88 -3.69 -8.99 -14.10
C ASP A 88 -4.36 -8.53 -15.39
N HIS A 89 -4.02 -9.20 -16.49
CA HIS A 89 -4.58 -8.94 -17.81
C HIS A 89 -5.38 -10.14 -18.27
N ILE A 90 -6.63 -9.92 -18.67
CA ILE A 90 -7.49 -10.98 -19.20
C ILE A 90 -7.66 -10.79 -20.72
N SER A 91 -7.15 -11.74 -21.49
CA SER A 91 -7.24 -11.77 -22.95
C SER A 91 -7.74 -13.12 -23.44
N ASN A 92 -8.83 -13.13 -24.23
CA ASN A 92 -9.40 -14.36 -24.80
C ASN A 92 -9.63 -15.50 -23.77
N ASN A 93 -10.15 -15.16 -22.59
CA ASN A 93 -10.35 -16.05 -21.43
C ASN A 93 -9.07 -16.64 -20.82
N LYS A 94 -7.90 -16.10 -21.16
CA LYS A 94 -6.62 -16.42 -20.50
C LYS A 94 -6.20 -15.25 -19.62
N SER A 95 -5.63 -15.55 -18.46
CA SER A 95 -5.00 -14.56 -17.59
C SER A 95 -3.50 -14.51 -17.89
N GLU A 96 -3.00 -13.30 -18.06
CA GLU A 96 -1.62 -12.94 -18.40
C GLU A 96 -1.15 -11.86 -17.43
N ILE A 97 0.15 -11.71 -17.24
CA ILE A 97 0.71 -10.59 -16.46
C ILE A 97 1.26 -9.56 -17.43
N ASN A 98 0.70 -8.36 -17.40
CA ASN A 98 1.31 -7.22 -18.07
C ASN A 98 2.26 -6.51 -17.13
N ILE A 99 3.39 -6.09 -17.67
CA ILE A 99 4.37 -5.26 -16.98
C ILE A 99 4.37 -3.90 -17.68
N TYR A 100 4.14 -2.85 -16.89
CA TYR A 100 4.03 -1.49 -17.38
C TYR A 100 5.20 -0.64 -16.91
N ASP A 101 5.80 0.12 -17.83
CA ASP A 101 6.58 1.31 -17.54
C ASP A 101 5.69 2.54 -17.76
N ILE A 102 5.46 3.30 -16.69
CA ILE A 102 4.53 4.43 -16.67
C ILE A 102 5.33 5.72 -16.52
N ASP A 103 5.31 6.51 -17.58
CA ASP A 103 5.85 7.86 -17.61
C ASP A 103 4.82 8.82 -16.99
N ILE A 104 5.15 9.31 -15.79
CA ILE A 104 4.28 10.15 -14.98
C ILE A 104 4.09 11.53 -15.62
N GLU A 105 5.16 12.12 -16.14
CA GLU A 105 5.18 13.47 -16.73
C GLU A 105 4.34 13.51 -18.01
N ASN A 106 4.57 12.55 -18.91
CA ASN A 106 3.86 12.47 -20.19
C ASN A 106 2.53 11.71 -20.12
N LYS A 107 2.21 11.13 -18.95
CA LYS A 107 1.03 10.27 -18.73
C LYS A 107 0.94 9.13 -19.74
N LYS A 108 2.09 8.55 -20.11
CA LYS A 108 2.18 7.47 -21.09
C LYS A 108 2.40 6.15 -20.37
N ILE A 109 1.57 5.16 -20.74
CA ILE A 109 1.74 3.78 -20.30
C ILE A 109 2.37 3.02 -21.46
N LYS A 110 3.51 2.38 -21.20
CA LYS A 110 4.14 1.44 -22.12
C LYS A 110 4.05 0.04 -21.51
N ASN A 111 3.35 -0.87 -22.18
CA ASN A 111 3.52 -2.29 -21.88
C ASN A 111 4.93 -2.70 -22.33
N VAL A 112 5.77 -3.11 -21.37
CA VAL A 112 7.14 -3.54 -21.66
C VAL A 112 7.23 -5.03 -21.92
N GLU A 113 6.35 -5.83 -21.31
CA GLU A 113 6.37 -7.28 -21.40
C GLU A 113 5.01 -7.87 -21.00
N THR A 114 4.62 -8.96 -21.67
CA THR A 114 3.40 -9.72 -21.34
C THR A 114 3.77 -11.16 -21.05
N ILE A 115 3.74 -11.54 -19.78
CA ILE A 115 4.04 -12.91 -19.36
C ILE A 115 2.79 -13.77 -19.60
N LYS A 116 2.87 -14.62 -20.60
CA LYS A 116 1.79 -15.54 -20.96
C LYS A 116 1.82 -16.79 -20.11
N SER A 117 0.64 -17.18 -19.62
CA SER A 117 0.43 -18.47 -18.99
C SER A 117 -0.03 -19.51 -20.04
N GLU A 118 0.59 -20.68 -20.05
CA GLU A 118 0.29 -21.70 -21.06
C GLU A 118 -1.03 -22.44 -20.78
N ASN A 119 -1.45 -22.58 -19.51
CA ASN A 119 -2.71 -23.23 -19.08
C ASN A 119 -3.18 -22.85 -17.65
N ASP A 120 -2.61 -21.82 -17.04
CA ASP A 120 -2.93 -21.38 -15.67
C ASP A 120 -3.60 -19.99 -15.67
N ILE A 121 -4.58 -19.77 -14.80
CA ILE A 121 -5.14 -18.44 -14.51
C ILE A 121 -4.32 -17.83 -13.37
N MET A 122 -4.16 -16.51 -13.31
CA MET A 122 -3.51 -15.87 -12.17
C MET A 122 -4.33 -16.04 -10.87
N TYR A 123 -3.63 -16.26 -9.75
CA TYR A 123 -4.22 -16.40 -8.43
C TYR A 123 -3.74 -15.28 -7.50
N LYS A 124 -4.58 -14.27 -7.31
CA LYS A 124 -4.59 -13.37 -6.14
C LYS A 124 -3.41 -12.42 -5.88
N MET A 125 -2.15 -12.68 -6.24
CA MET A 125 -1.03 -11.85 -5.77
C MET A 125 0.14 -11.75 -6.75
N GLY A 126 0.76 -10.55 -6.75
CA GLY A 126 2.03 -10.26 -7.42
C GLY A 126 2.91 -9.37 -6.54
N SER A 127 4.23 -9.44 -6.70
CA SER A 127 5.19 -8.60 -6.01
C SER A 127 6.40 -8.27 -6.87
N ILE A 128 6.83 -7.02 -6.85
CA ILE A 128 8.02 -6.50 -7.53
C ILE A 128 9.18 -6.41 -6.52
N SER A 129 10.34 -6.95 -6.90
CA SER A 129 11.56 -6.90 -6.10
C SER A 129 12.13 -5.47 -5.90
N PRO A 130 13.00 -5.25 -4.90
CA PRO A 130 13.68 -3.98 -4.68
C PRO A 130 14.54 -3.45 -5.84
N SER A 131 15.04 -4.29 -6.74
CA SER A 131 15.76 -3.86 -7.95
C SER A 131 14.85 -3.69 -9.15
N ARG A 132 13.57 -4.09 -9.02
CA ARG A 132 12.54 -4.00 -10.06
C ARG A 132 12.86 -4.84 -11.29
N ASP A 133 13.66 -5.89 -11.16
CA ASP A 133 14.04 -6.83 -12.22
C ASP A 133 13.43 -8.22 -12.01
N ILE A 134 13.16 -8.60 -10.75
CA ILE A 134 12.44 -9.83 -10.41
C ILE A 134 10.98 -9.52 -10.08
N ILE A 135 10.08 -10.31 -10.66
CA ILE A 135 8.65 -10.32 -10.36
C ILE A 135 8.27 -11.70 -9.85
N VAL A 136 7.47 -11.73 -8.80
CA VAL A 136 6.89 -12.96 -8.27
C VAL A 136 5.38 -12.86 -8.34
N TYR A 137 4.72 -13.91 -8.82
CA TYR A 137 3.26 -13.95 -8.90
C TYR A 137 2.74 -15.37 -8.80
N ASP A 138 1.48 -15.50 -8.40
CA ASP A 138 0.83 -16.79 -8.19
C ASP A 138 -0.13 -17.13 -9.33
N THR A 139 -0.21 -18.41 -9.69
CA THR A 139 -1.08 -18.95 -10.73
C THR A 139 -1.81 -20.21 -10.26
N ILE A 140 -2.92 -20.56 -10.91
CA ILE A 140 -3.74 -21.74 -10.65
C ILE A 140 -4.11 -22.42 -11.97
N SER A 141 -3.98 -23.74 -12.06
CA SER A 141 -4.37 -24.46 -13.29
C SER A 141 -5.89 -24.42 -13.52
N GLU A 142 -6.30 -24.13 -14.76
CA GLU A 142 -7.69 -23.97 -15.21
C GLU A 142 -8.59 -25.20 -14.96
N ASN A 143 -8.02 -26.40 -14.85
CA ASN A 143 -8.77 -27.64 -15.04
C ASN A 143 -9.07 -28.47 -13.77
N LYS A 144 -8.93 -27.92 -12.56
CA LYS A 144 -9.07 -28.71 -11.33
C LYS A 144 -9.99 -28.07 -10.28
N SER A 145 -10.96 -28.86 -9.83
CA SER A 145 -12.00 -28.49 -8.86
C SER A 145 -11.48 -28.19 -7.45
N ASP A 146 -10.25 -28.60 -7.11
CA ASP A 146 -9.59 -28.26 -5.84
C ASP A 146 -8.66 -27.07 -6.02
N GLN A 147 -9.22 -25.86 -5.86
CA GLN A 147 -8.55 -24.63 -6.25
C GLN A 147 -7.27 -24.31 -5.43
N PHE A 148 -7.19 -24.74 -4.18
CA PHE A 148 -6.06 -24.37 -3.29
C PHE A 148 -4.84 -25.27 -3.41
N ASN A 149 -4.99 -26.55 -3.80
CA ASN A 149 -3.87 -27.48 -3.89
C ASN A 149 -3.08 -27.38 -5.21
N ASN A 150 -3.58 -26.60 -6.17
CA ASN A 150 -2.99 -26.45 -7.51
C ASN A 150 -2.42 -25.05 -7.76
N VAL A 151 -2.33 -24.22 -6.72
CA VAL A 151 -1.69 -22.90 -6.83
C VAL A 151 -0.18 -23.10 -6.90
N LYS A 152 0.42 -22.48 -7.91
CA LYS A 152 1.86 -22.41 -8.16
C LYS A 152 2.31 -20.97 -8.03
N SER A 153 3.57 -20.79 -7.73
CA SER A 153 4.18 -19.47 -7.72
C SER A 153 5.25 -19.42 -8.82
N ILE A 154 5.35 -18.30 -9.51
CA ILE A 154 6.31 -18.09 -10.58
C ILE A 154 7.26 -16.98 -10.15
N VAL A 155 8.55 -17.23 -10.32
CA VAL A 155 9.61 -16.23 -10.20
C VAL A 155 10.06 -15.90 -11.63
N TYR A 156 9.90 -14.66 -12.03
CA TYR A 156 10.24 -14.17 -13.37
C TYR A 156 11.35 -13.13 -13.27
N ASN A 157 12.43 -13.33 -14.04
CA ASN A 157 13.51 -12.39 -14.18
C ASN A 157 13.36 -11.64 -15.51
N MET A 158 13.18 -10.31 -15.44
CA MET A 158 12.99 -9.48 -16.61
C MET A 158 14.28 -9.23 -17.41
N ALA A 159 15.45 -9.42 -16.82
CA ALA A 159 16.71 -9.12 -17.49
C ALA A 159 17.04 -10.14 -18.60
N ASP A 160 16.70 -11.40 -18.37
CA ASP A 160 16.95 -12.52 -19.28
C ASP A 160 15.68 -13.29 -19.67
N GLU A 161 14.51 -12.79 -19.26
CA GLU A 161 13.19 -13.38 -19.48
C GLU A 161 13.06 -14.81 -18.92
N SER A 162 13.95 -15.21 -18.01
CA SER A 162 13.92 -16.53 -17.40
C SER A 162 12.77 -16.64 -16.39
N LYS A 163 12.17 -17.82 -16.34
CA LYS A 163 11.08 -18.14 -15.40
C LYS A 163 11.36 -19.43 -14.66
N VAL A 164 11.13 -19.39 -13.35
CA VAL A 164 11.12 -20.58 -12.48
C VAL A 164 9.72 -20.77 -11.94
N THR A 165 9.14 -21.92 -12.23
CA THR A 165 7.85 -22.32 -11.65
C THR A 165 8.09 -23.14 -10.40
N LEU A 166 7.52 -22.67 -9.29
CA LEU A 166 7.49 -23.35 -8.01
C LEU A 166 6.13 -24.04 -7.88
N ASP A 167 6.13 -25.38 -7.82
CA ASP A 167 4.90 -26.20 -7.74
C ASP A 167 4.21 -26.15 -6.36
N PHE A 168 4.16 -24.97 -5.77
CA PHE A 168 3.49 -24.66 -4.51
C PHE A 168 3.26 -23.15 -4.42
N TYR A 169 2.18 -22.78 -3.74
CA TYR A 169 1.92 -21.42 -3.29
C TYR A 169 2.84 -21.01 -2.16
N PHE A 170 3.28 -19.75 -2.17
CA PHE A 170 3.89 -19.13 -1.01
C PHE A 170 3.42 -17.69 -0.76
N ASN A 171 3.43 -17.32 0.51
CA ASN A 171 3.28 -15.92 0.92
C ASN A 171 4.67 -15.29 1.10
N ILE A 172 4.96 -14.21 0.38
CA ILE A 172 6.17 -13.41 0.64
C ILE A 172 5.99 -12.67 1.97
N LEU A 173 6.97 -12.81 2.85
CA LEU A 173 7.06 -12.08 4.12
C LEU A 173 7.94 -10.84 4.03
N GLY A 174 8.88 -10.83 3.08
CA GLY A 174 9.82 -9.74 2.86
C GLY A 174 10.91 -10.10 1.86
N TRP A 175 11.32 -9.11 1.08
CA TRP A 175 12.43 -9.20 0.13
C TRP A 175 13.78 -8.96 0.83
N ILE A 176 14.84 -9.61 0.34
CA ILE A 176 16.21 -9.23 0.66
C ILE A 176 16.50 -7.89 -0.06
N PRO A 177 17.15 -6.89 0.58
CA PRO A 177 17.27 -5.53 0.03
C PRO A 177 17.96 -5.42 -1.32
N ASP A 178 18.88 -6.34 -1.63
CA ASP A 178 19.60 -6.42 -2.91
C ASP A 178 18.88 -7.27 -3.96
N SER A 179 17.67 -7.76 -3.65
CA SER A 179 16.86 -8.66 -4.47
C SER A 179 17.48 -10.02 -4.78
N SER A 180 18.55 -10.42 -4.09
CA SER A 180 19.12 -11.77 -4.23
C SER A 180 18.17 -12.90 -3.81
N GLY A 181 17.07 -12.55 -3.13
CA GLY A 181 16.09 -13.51 -2.65
C GLY A 181 14.94 -12.88 -1.88
N PHE A 182 14.11 -13.74 -1.31
CA PHE A 182 13.00 -13.37 -0.43
C PHE A 182 12.70 -14.47 0.58
N TYR A 183 12.01 -14.10 1.64
CA TYR A 183 11.50 -15.04 2.64
C TYR A 183 10.00 -15.25 2.45
N GLY A 184 9.55 -16.49 2.65
CA GLY A 184 8.13 -16.81 2.55
C GLY A 184 7.73 -18.07 3.31
N TYR A 185 6.45 -18.39 3.26
CA TYR A 185 5.91 -19.64 3.81
C TYR A 185 5.50 -20.60 2.71
N LYS A 186 5.96 -21.86 2.78
CA LYS A 186 5.51 -22.98 1.96
C LYS A 186 4.88 -24.01 2.89
N LYS A 187 3.58 -24.27 2.73
CA LYS A 187 2.84 -25.27 3.55
C LYS A 187 3.06 -25.10 5.06
N GLY A 188 3.16 -23.85 5.53
CA GLY A 188 3.40 -23.52 6.94
C GLY A 188 4.86 -23.61 7.40
N GLU A 189 5.80 -23.99 6.52
CA GLU A 189 7.23 -23.92 6.78
C GLU A 189 7.84 -22.66 6.18
N LEU A 190 8.57 -21.91 6.98
CA LEU A 190 9.33 -20.75 6.52
C LEU A 190 10.40 -21.21 5.53
N PHE A 191 10.70 -20.46 4.49
CA PHE A 191 11.83 -20.71 3.62
C PHE A 191 12.48 -19.39 3.17
N GLU A 192 13.71 -19.50 2.69
CA GLU A 192 14.41 -18.49 1.93
C GLU A 192 14.55 -19.01 0.49
N TYR A 193 14.21 -18.18 -0.49
CA TYR A 193 14.46 -18.47 -1.90
C TYR A 193 15.60 -17.60 -2.40
N SER A 194 16.60 -18.23 -3.01
CA SER A 194 17.70 -17.55 -3.68
C SER A 194 17.41 -17.46 -5.17
N ILE A 195 17.46 -16.24 -5.71
CA ILE A 195 17.29 -15.96 -7.14
C ILE A 195 18.48 -16.52 -7.92
N ASP A 196 19.71 -16.20 -7.50
CA ASP A 196 20.94 -16.59 -8.23
C ASP A 196 21.08 -18.10 -8.38
N ASP A 197 20.74 -18.85 -7.34
CA ASP A 197 20.82 -20.30 -7.33
C ASP A 197 19.53 -20.97 -7.85
N ASN A 198 18.47 -20.20 -8.12
CA ASN A 198 17.13 -20.66 -8.46
C ASN A 198 16.59 -21.76 -7.52
N GLN A 199 16.95 -21.71 -6.23
CA GLN A 199 16.67 -22.79 -5.29
C GLN A 199 16.08 -22.30 -3.96
N ILE A 200 15.26 -23.18 -3.37
CA ILE A 200 14.82 -23.01 -1.98
C ILE A 200 15.94 -23.44 -1.05
N ASN A 201 16.46 -22.51 -0.27
CA ASN A 201 17.42 -22.79 0.77
C ASN A 201 16.67 -23.18 2.06
N ASN A 202 16.40 -24.48 2.22
CA ASN A 202 15.81 -25.04 3.45
C ASN A 202 16.79 -25.05 4.63
N LYS A 203 18.10 -24.95 4.35
CA LYS A 203 19.09 -24.53 5.34
C LYS A 203 18.99 -23.03 5.40
N TYR A 204 18.13 -22.53 6.28
CA TYR A 204 18.16 -21.11 6.60
C TYR A 204 19.62 -20.73 6.85
N LYS A 205 20.12 -19.71 6.16
CA LYS A 205 21.41 -19.14 6.55
C LYS A 205 21.38 -18.69 8.02
N TYR A 206 20.16 -18.47 8.57
CA TYR A 206 19.88 -18.03 9.93
C TYR A 206 18.72 -18.84 10.53
N ASN A 207 18.87 -19.49 11.70
CA ASN A 207 17.88 -20.43 12.29
C ASN A 207 16.55 -19.77 12.73
N LEU A 208 15.76 -19.26 11.78
CA LEU A 208 14.49 -18.60 12.03
C LEU A 208 13.39 -19.58 12.49
N LYS A 209 13.56 -20.90 12.26
CA LYS A 209 12.62 -21.95 12.70
C LYS A 209 12.38 -21.95 14.21
N SER A 210 13.36 -21.59 15.04
CA SER A 210 13.19 -21.61 16.50
C SER A 210 12.23 -20.54 17.04
N TYR A 211 11.79 -19.59 16.21
CA TYR A 211 11.02 -18.43 16.64
C TYR A 211 9.50 -18.59 16.45
N GLY A 212 9.07 -19.66 15.79
CA GLY A 212 7.67 -19.96 15.52
C GLY A 212 7.16 -19.26 14.26
N TYR A 213 5.86 -18.97 14.23
CA TYR A 213 5.23 -18.26 13.11
C TYR A 213 5.76 -16.82 13.00
N ILE A 214 5.98 -16.32 11.79
CA ILE A 214 6.50 -14.98 11.51
C ILE A 214 5.48 -14.24 10.65
N ASP A 215 5.01 -13.09 11.11
CA ASP A 215 4.00 -12.29 10.41
C ASP A 215 4.64 -11.32 9.41
N LYS A 216 5.87 -10.84 9.68
CA LYS A 216 6.60 -9.90 8.81
C LYS A 216 8.11 -10.05 8.96
N ILE A 217 8.85 -9.83 7.87
CA ILE A 217 10.32 -9.70 7.85
C ILE A 217 10.71 -8.33 7.28
N ALA A 218 11.72 -7.70 7.87
CA ALA A 218 12.36 -6.51 7.34
C ALA A 218 13.87 -6.55 7.60
N PHE A 219 14.64 -5.76 6.85
CA PHE A 219 16.09 -5.68 6.98
C PHE A 219 16.54 -4.30 7.45
N SER A 220 17.71 -4.24 8.10
CA SER A 220 18.45 -2.98 8.22
C SER A 220 18.88 -2.49 6.84
N GLN A 221 19.12 -1.18 6.71
CA GLN A 221 19.49 -0.56 5.44
C GLN A 221 20.80 -1.11 4.85
N ASP A 222 21.74 -1.51 5.71
CA ASP A 222 23.01 -2.13 5.34
C ASP A 222 22.91 -3.65 5.12
N GLY A 223 21.72 -4.24 5.30
CA GLY A 223 21.48 -5.67 5.18
C GLY A 223 22.14 -6.54 6.25
N THR A 224 22.75 -5.97 7.29
CA THR A 224 23.49 -6.75 8.31
C THR A 224 22.59 -7.34 9.39
N LYS A 225 21.35 -6.85 9.51
CA LYS A 225 20.36 -7.32 10.49
C LYS A 225 19.05 -7.69 9.81
N LEU A 226 18.44 -8.76 10.29
CA LEU A 226 17.09 -9.18 9.94
C LEU A 226 16.17 -8.95 11.15
N TYR A 227 14.99 -8.41 10.90
CA TYR A 227 13.96 -8.16 11.89
C TYR A 227 12.76 -9.05 11.57
N SER A 228 12.22 -9.73 12.56
CA SER A 228 11.00 -10.55 12.38
C SER A 228 9.95 -10.20 13.41
N LEU A 229 8.70 -10.06 12.99
CA LEU A 229 7.54 -9.90 13.87
C LEU A 229 6.82 -11.23 14.09
N ASN A 230 6.46 -11.51 15.33
CA ASN A 230 5.46 -12.50 15.69
C ASN A 230 4.37 -11.81 16.52
N ILE A 231 3.21 -11.58 15.90
CA ILE A 231 2.05 -10.90 16.50
C ILE A 231 1.49 -11.74 17.65
N SER A 232 1.38 -13.05 17.47
CA SER A 232 0.81 -13.97 18.46
C SER A 232 1.63 -14.03 19.76
N LYS A 233 2.96 -13.96 19.65
CA LYS A 233 3.89 -13.88 20.78
C LYS A 233 4.15 -12.45 21.23
N ASN A 234 3.66 -11.46 20.48
CA ASN A 234 3.89 -10.05 20.72
C ASN A 234 5.41 -9.73 20.87
N GLU A 235 6.18 -10.13 19.86
CA GLU A 235 7.64 -10.06 19.88
C GLU A 235 8.17 -9.61 18.52
N ILE A 236 9.15 -8.68 18.55
CA ILE A 236 10.03 -8.42 17.42
C ILE A 236 11.41 -9.00 17.75
N CYS A 237 11.92 -9.90 16.93
CA CYS A 237 13.29 -10.38 17.02
C CYS A 237 14.19 -9.58 16.09
N ILE A 238 15.44 -9.37 16.51
CA ILE A 238 16.50 -8.75 15.73
C ILE A 238 17.65 -9.75 15.66
N TYR A 239 17.99 -10.19 14.46
CA TYR A 239 19.08 -11.11 14.18
C TYR A 239 20.25 -10.35 13.61
N ASP A 240 21.41 -10.50 14.23
CA ASP A 240 22.67 -10.09 13.65
C ASP A 240 23.17 -11.19 12.71
N LEU A 241 23.13 -10.92 11.41
CA LEU A 241 23.46 -11.91 10.38
C LEU A 241 24.95 -12.26 10.34
N LYS A 242 25.80 -11.40 10.90
CA LYS A 242 27.25 -11.62 10.94
C LYS A 242 27.67 -12.42 12.17
N ASN A 243 27.10 -12.09 13.32
CA ASN A 243 27.51 -12.64 14.61
C ASN A 243 26.62 -13.79 15.10
N ASP A 244 25.55 -14.11 14.37
CA ASP A 244 24.56 -15.13 14.74
C ASP A 244 24.01 -14.91 16.17
N THR A 245 23.73 -13.64 16.50
CA THR A 245 23.16 -13.26 17.79
C THR A 245 21.74 -12.75 17.60
N THR A 246 20.91 -12.90 18.64
CA THR A 246 19.51 -12.47 18.59
C THR A 246 19.17 -11.58 19.79
N LYS A 247 18.42 -10.51 19.52
CA LYS A 247 17.78 -9.66 20.53
C LYS A 247 16.27 -9.71 20.36
N LYS A 248 15.53 -9.53 21.45
CA LYS A 248 14.06 -9.56 21.47
C LYS A 248 13.49 -8.28 22.03
N ILE A 249 12.44 -7.77 21.40
CA ILE A 249 11.64 -6.65 21.87
C ILE A 249 10.24 -7.16 22.18
N ASN A 250 9.90 -7.19 23.48
CA ASN A 250 8.60 -7.67 23.99
C ASN A 250 7.97 -6.69 25.03
N SER A 251 8.60 -5.52 25.20
CA SER A 251 8.18 -4.44 26.09
C SER A 251 7.07 -3.56 25.50
N VAL A 252 6.86 -3.61 24.18
CA VAL A 252 5.68 -3.03 23.50
C VAL A 252 4.61 -4.10 23.42
N LYS A 253 3.37 -3.77 23.78
CA LYS A 253 2.24 -4.72 23.83
C LYS A 253 1.29 -4.49 22.65
N ASN A 254 0.65 -5.57 22.21
CA ASN A 254 -0.25 -5.68 21.06
C ASN A 254 0.36 -5.10 19.78
N ILE A 255 1.51 -5.63 19.36
CA ILE A 255 2.19 -5.23 18.13
C ILE A 255 1.47 -5.83 16.92
N TYR A 256 1.23 -5.01 15.88
CA TYR A 256 0.64 -5.47 14.61
C TYR A 256 1.59 -5.32 13.43
N ASP A 257 2.49 -4.33 13.48
CA ASP A 257 3.42 -4.07 12.38
C ASP A 257 4.62 -3.27 12.89
N PHE A 258 5.70 -3.23 12.11
CA PHE A 258 6.87 -2.42 12.39
C PHE A 258 7.60 -2.01 11.10
N GLU A 259 8.33 -0.90 11.17
CA GLU A 259 9.25 -0.42 10.14
C GLU A 259 10.61 -0.10 10.76
N VAL A 260 11.69 -0.48 10.09
CA VAL A 260 13.05 -0.16 10.53
C VAL A 260 13.39 1.26 10.09
N LEU A 261 13.65 2.17 11.04
CA LEU A 261 14.05 3.55 10.76
C LEU A 261 15.56 3.66 10.56
N ASN A 262 16.33 3.04 11.46
CA ASN A 262 17.79 2.96 11.40
C ASN A 262 18.28 1.85 12.35
N ASP A 263 19.60 1.70 12.48
CA ASP A 263 20.23 0.67 13.31
C ASP A 263 19.82 0.64 14.78
N ASN A 264 19.37 1.79 15.29
CA ASN A 264 19.04 1.97 16.70
C ASN A 264 17.54 2.13 16.95
N ASN A 265 16.72 2.34 15.92
CA ASN A 265 15.33 2.74 16.10
C ASN A 265 14.37 2.01 15.16
N ILE A 266 13.26 1.56 15.73
CA ILE A 266 12.17 0.89 15.03
C ILE A 266 10.90 1.68 15.26
N LEU A 267 10.14 1.93 14.20
CA LEU A 267 8.78 2.42 14.29
C LEU A 267 7.84 1.22 14.46
N ILE A 268 7.08 1.17 15.54
CA ILE A 268 6.21 0.03 15.87
C ILE A 268 4.75 0.51 15.90
N LYS A 269 3.91 -0.14 15.11
CA LYS A 269 2.45 -0.03 15.17
C LYS A 269 1.91 -1.04 16.18
N ALA A 270 1.15 -0.54 17.14
CA ALA A 270 0.59 -1.33 18.21
C ALA A 270 -0.82 -0.82 18.60
N SER A 271 -1.55 -1.56 19.43
CA SER A 271 -2.83 -1.12 19.97
C SER A 271 -2.84 -1.05 21.50
N ASN A 272 -3.70 -0.18 22.01
CA ASN A 272 -4.11 -0.19 23.41
C ASN A 272 -5.65 -0.28 23.48
N SER A 273 -6.21 -0.22 24.68
CA SER A 273 -7.66 -0.35 24.90
C SER A 273 -8.52 0.70 24.20
N LYS A 274 -7.93 1.77 23.66
CA LYS A 274 -8.65 2.87 23.01
C LYS A 274 -8.49 2.89 21.50
N GLN A 275 -7.28 2.64 20.99
CA GLN A 275 -6.95 2.84 19.58
C GLN A 275 -5.61 2.19 19.19
N ASN A 276 -5.40 2.08 17.88
CA ASN A 276 -4.08 1.89 17.29
C ASN A 276 -3.21 3.14 17.52
N TYR A 277 -1.90 2.92 17.68
CA TYR A 277 -0.90 3.97 17.83
C TYR A 277 0.42 3.52 17.21
N ILE A 278 1.31 4.48 16.95
CA ILE A 278 2.71 4.20 16.64
C ILE A 278 3.62 4.68 17.75
N CYS A 279 4.73 3.99 17.93
CA CYS A 279 5.81 4.44 18.79
C CYS A 279 7.17 4.19 18.15
N VAL A 280 8.12 5.08 18.42
CA VAL A 280 9.52 4.83 18.11
C VAL A 280 10.15 4.13 19.30
N TYR A 281 10.75 2.97 19.06
CA TYR A 281 11.47 2.19 20.04
C TYR A 281 12.97 2.24 19.76
N ASN A 282 13.75 2.67 20.74
CA ASN A 282 15.20 2.67 20.66
C ASN A 282 15.75 1.34 21.20
N ILE A 283 16.48 0.63 20.35
CA ILE A 283 17.03 -0.71 20.60
C ILE A 283 18.13 -0.68 21.67
N GLN A 284 18.94 0.39 21.71
CA GLN A 284 20.11 0.45 22.59
C GLN A 284 19.74 0.73 24.04
N ASN A 285 18.85 1.72 24.27
CA ASN A 285 18.48 2.15 25.61
C ASN A 285 17.09 1.66 26.05
N HIS A 286 16.40 0.89 25.19
CA HIS A 286 15.10 0.29 25.43
C HIS A 286 13.96 1.29 25.72
N LYS A 287 14.13 2.56 25.35
CA LYS A 287 13.10 3.60 25.51
C LYS A 287 12.11 3.57 24.35
N LYS A 288 10.84 3.87 24.66
CA LYS A 288 9.77 4.07 23.67
C LYS A 288 9.18 5.47 23.76
N LYS A 289 8.98 6.12 22.61
CA LYS A 289 8.26 7.41 22.47
C LYS A 289 6.99 7.15 21.66
N VAL A 290 5.83 7.29 22.30
CA VAL A 290 4.52 7.18 21.60
C VAL A 290 4.27 8.46 20.83
N ILE A 291 3.95 8.33 19.54
CA ILE A 291 3.65 9.47 18.67
C ILE A 291 2.14 9.72 18.74
N LYS A 292 1.75 10.93 19.13
CA LYS A 292 0.34 11.30 19.35
C LYS A 292 -0.28 11.88 18.07
N GLY A 293 -1.60 11.75 17.96
CA GLY A 293 -2.37 12.39 16.90
C GLY A 293 -2.29 11.73 15.52
N ILE A 294 -1.78 10.50 15.45
CA ILE A 294 -1.73 9.70 14.23
C ILE A 294 -2.89 8.70 14.24
N HIS A 295 -3.63 8.65 13.14
CA HIS A 295 -4.66 7.65 12.88
C HIS A 295 -4.12 6.67 11.85
N LEU A 296 -4.23 5.37 12.14
CA LEU A 296 -3.70 4.35 11.25
C LEU A 296 -4.41 3.00 11.38
N ASP A 297 -4.70 2.45 10.21
CA ASP A 297 -4.95 1.04 9.94
C ASP A 297 -3.80 0.43 9.15
N ASP A 298 -3.05 1.20 8.36
CA ASP A 298 -1.80 0.79 7.69
C ASP A 298 -0.75 1.90 7.69
N MET A 299 0.52 1.53 7.50
CA MET A 299 1.64 2.47 7.43
C MET A 299 2.67 2.07 6.38
N TYR A 300 3.26 3.07 5.74
CA TYR A 300 4.30 2.94 4.72
C TYR A 300 5.39 3.97 5.00
N ILE A 301 6.64 3.60 4.74
CA ILE A 301 7.79 4.50 4.93
C ILE A 301 8.54 4.66 3.62
N SER A 302 8.99 5.89 3.33
CA SER A 302 9.89 6.12 2.18
C SER A 302 11.22 5.39 2.38
N LYS A 303 11.91 5.08 1.29
CA LYS A 303 13.17 4.32 1.33
C LYS A 303 14.27 5.11 2.04
N ASP A 304 14.33 6.43 1.85
CA ASP A 304 15.19 7.35 2.61
C ASP A 304 14.81 7.52 4.11
N LYS A 305 13.69 6.93 4.54
CA LYS A 305 13.17 6.96 5.92
C LYS A 305 12.79 8.37 6.43
N THR A 306 12.57 9.33 5.54
CA THR A 306 12.19 10.71 5.91
C THR A 306 10.69 10.97 5.87
N LYS A 307 9.90 10.06 5.30
CA LYS A 307 8.43 10.19 5.18
C LYS A 307 7.72 8.99 5.76
N LEU A 308 6.71 9.25 6.56
CA LEU A 308 5.71 8.27 6.98
C LEU A 308 4.41 8.59 6.26
N VAL A 309 3.81 7.57 5.67
CA VAL A 309 2.44 7.62 5.18
C VAL A 309 1.60 6.69 6.03
N THR A 310 0.46 7.16 6.51
CA THR A 310 -0.52 6.32 7.20
C THR A 310 -1.83 6.32 6.45
N VAL A 311 -2.52 5.19 6.50
CA VAL A 311 -3.85 5.03 5.92
C VAL A 311 -4.80 4.66 7.05
N TYR A 312 -5.97 5.26 7.10
CA TYR A 312 -7.01 4.85 8.05
C TYR A 312 -8.40 4.92 7.44
N TYR A 313 -9.24 3.99 7.83
CA TYR A 313 -10.63 3.85 7.40
C TYR A 313 -11.49 4.92 8.06
N THR A 314 -12.25 5.66 7.25
CA THR A 314 -13.14 6.74 7.69
C THR A 314 -14.62 6.36 7.70
N GLY A 315 -14.96 5.12 7.34
CA GLY A 315 -16.34 4.68 7.15
C GLY A 315 -16.78 4.71 5.69
N ASN A 316 -17.95 4.14 5.39
CA ASN A 316 -18.54 4.13 4.04
C ASN A 316 -17.65 3.56 2.92
N SER A 317 -16.78 2.60 3.21
CA SER A 317 -15.79 2.08 2.26
C SER A 317 -14.77 3.14 1.81
N GLU A 318 -14.57 4.20 2.59
CA GLU A 318 -13.59 5.27 2.33
C GLU A 318 -12.45 5.24 3.36
N SER A 319 -11.26 5.62 2.90
CA SER A 319 -10.06 5.81 3.71
C SER A 319 -9.47 7.20 3.49
N THR A 320 -8.58 7.59 4.40
CA THR A 320 -7.75 8.80 4.28
C THR A 320 -6.29 8.41 4.35
N ILE A 321 -5.48 8.99 3.46
CA ILE A 321 -4.03 8.94 3.53
C ILE A 321 -3.53 10.20 4.23
N ASP A 322 -2.72 10.04 5.26
CA ASP A 322 -1.96 11.13 5.88
C ASP A 322 -0.47 10.98 5.56
N VAL A 323 0.19 12.10 5.27
CA VAL A 323 1.64 12.13 5.00
C VAL A 323 2.33 12.97 6.07
N TYR A 324 3.41 12.44 6.63
CA TYR A 324 4.20 13.05 7.69
C TYR A 324 5.67 13.12 7.29
N ASN A 325 6.31 14.23 7.65
CA ASN A 325 7.76 14.30 7.76
C ASN A 325 8.21 13.62 9.04
N ILE A 326 9.23 12.77 8.91
CA ILE A 326 9.96 12.18 10.02
C ILE A 326 11.27 12.97 10.18
N SER A 327 11.49 13.53 11.36
CA SER A 327 12.74 14.19 11.69
C SER A 327 13.18 13.79 13.09
N GLY A 328 14.45 13.45 13.26
CA GLY A 328 14.99 13.11 14.56
C GLY A 328 16.30 12.36 14.48
N TYR A 329 17.02 12.37 15.60
CA TYR A 329 18.20 11.55 15.83
C TYR A 329 18.00 10.76 17.14
N ASP A 330 18.51 9.53 17.18
CA ASP A 330 18.38 8.61 18.32
C ASP A 330 16.94 8.43 18.82
N SER A 331 16.62 8.79 20.06
CA SER A 331 15.29 8.56 20.64
C SER A 331 14.31 9.71 20.45
N ASP A 332 14.75 10.85 19.89
CA ASP A 332 13.92 12.05 19.76
C ASP A 332 13.45 12.25 18.33
N PHE A 333 12.47 11.43 17.94
CA PHE A 333 11.79 11.52 16.66
C PHE A 333 10.51 12.34 16.78
N ASP A 334 10.36 13.29 15.87
CA ASP A 334 9.16 14.10 15.69
C ASP A 334 8.53 13.81 14.32
N PHE A 335 7.20 13.88 14.30
CA PHE A 335 6.38 13.59 13.14
C PHE A 335 5.52 14.81 12.83
N TYR A 336 5.79 15.43 11.70
CA TYR A 336 5.09 16.64 11.28
C TYR A 336 4.16 16.32 10.12
N LYS A 337 2.85 16.43 10.36
CA LYS A 337 1.85 16.19 9.30
C LYS A 337 2.00 17.24 8.21
N LEU A 338 2.29 16.77 7.00
CA LEU A 338 2.36 17.59 5.80
C LEU A 338 0.97 17.86 5.27
N GLY A 339 0.10 16.86 5.25
CA GLY A 339 -1.27 16.99 4.75
C GLY A 339 -2.00 15.66 4.71
N SER A 340 -3.17 15.67 4.07
CA SER A 340 -4.06 14.52 3.93
C SER A 340 -4.64 14.44 2.53
N ILE A 341 -4.87 13.22 2.06
CA ILE A 341 -5.64 12.88 0.86
C ILE A 341 -6.88 12.11 1.34
N PRO A 342 -8.04 12.77 1.49
CA PRO A 342 -9.24 12.15 2.03
C PRO A 342 -10.08 11.46 0.94
N MET A 343 -11.08 10.69 1.37
CA MET A 343 -12.14 10.10 0.52
C MET A 343 -11.62 9.14 -0.56
N ILE A 344 -10.66 8.31 -0.21
CA ILE A 344 -10.13 7.28 -1.10
C ILE A 344 -10.99 6.03 -0.95
N LYS A 345 -11.49 5.48 -2.06
CA LYS A 345 -12.29 4.26 -2.03
C LYS A 345 -11.41 3.05 -1.65
N GLY A 346 -11.76 2.38 -0.55
CA GLY A 346 -11.01 1.24 -0.01
C GLY A 346 -9.70 1.63 0.67
N ILE A 347 -8.90 0.63 1.04
CA ILE A 347 -7.53 0.82 1.53
C ILE A 347 -6.61 0.64 0.34
N PRO A 348 -5.97 1.72 -0.16
CA PRO A 348 -5.14 1.64 -1.34
C PRO A 348 -3.80 1.00 -1.01
N TYR A 349 -3.19 0.38 -2.03
CA TYR A 349 -1.76 0.10 -1.99
C TYR A 349 -0.97 1.37 -2.35
N ILE A 350 0.12 1.62 -1.63
CA ILE A 350 0.91 2.86 -1.71
C ILE A 350 2.38 2.54 -1.93
N ASP A 351 3.03 3.32 -2.80
CA ASP A 351 4.49 3.39 -2.87
C ASP A 351 4.93 4.87 -2.76
N ILE A 352 6.13 5.09 -2.23
CA ILE A 352 6.67 6.44 -1.98
C ILE A 352 8.09 6.49 -2.54
N SER A 353 8.34 7.46 -3.43
CA SER A 353 9.66 7.68 -4.00
C SER A 353 10.55 8.49 -3.06
N ASP A 354 11.87 8.35 -3.23
CA ASP A 354 12.86 9.18 -2.55
C ASP A 354 12.81 10.65 -3.02
N ASN A 355 12.18 10.92 -4.17
CA ASN A 355 11.98 12.27 -4.72
C ASN A 355 10.71 12.95 -4.18
N ASN A 356 10.21 12.50 -3.01
CA ASN A 356 8.99 12.99 -2.39
C ASN A 356 7.74 12.88 -3.29
N LYS A 357 7.64 11.81 -4.08
CA LYS A 357 6.40 11.46 -4.77
C LYS A 357 5.68 10.34 -4.05
N LEU A 358 4.36 10.38 -4.06
CA LEU A 358 3.50 9.33 -3.53
C LEU A 358 2.61 8.83 -4.66
N ALA A 359 2.60 7.52 -4.87
CA ALA A 359 1.66 6.87 -5.77
C ALA A 359 0.75 5.97 -4.95
N TYR A 360 -0.54 5.98 -5.27
CA TYR A 360 -1.48 4.94 -4.83
C TYR A 360 -2.38 4.53 -5.99
N PHE A 361 -2.94 3.32 -5.94
CA PHE A 361 -3.97 2.91 -6.90
C PHE A 361 -5.24 2.45 -6.20
N VAL A 362 -6.35 2.58 -6.92
CA VAL A 362 -7.68 2.08 -6.55
C VAL A 362 -8.36 1.52 -7.79
N ASP A 363 -9.44 0.75 -7.59
CA ASP A 363 -10.26 0.23 -8.67
C ASP A 363 -10.69 1.34 -9.65
N GLY A 364 -10.70 0.99 -10.94
CA GLY A 364 -11.15 1.85 -12.02
C GLY A 364 -12.68 1.97 -12.13
N ALA A 365 -13.13 2.36 -13.32
CA ALA A 365 -14.57 2.36 -13.64
C ALA A 365 -15.16 0.94 -13.59
N SER A 366 -14.33 -0.06 -13.87
CA SER A 366 -14.63 -1.47 -13.68
C SER A 366 -13.64 -2.10 -12.69
N TYR A 367 -14.04 -3.21 -12.06
CA TYR A 367 -13.20 -3.96 -11.11
C TYR A 367 -11.97 -4.61 -11.75
N THR A 368 -11.89 -4.63 -13.08
CA THR A 368 -10.75 -5.16 -13.86
C THR A 368 -9.81 -4.05 -14.32
N GLU A 369 -10.06 -2.81 -13.93
CA GLU A 369 -9.26 -1.64 -14.29
C GLU A 369 -8.73 -0.98 -13.02
N SER A 370 -7.76 -0.10 -13.17
CA SER A 370 -7.16 0.61 -12.05
C SER A 370 -6.88 2.07 -12.40
N ASN A 371 -7.04 2.93 -11.41
CA ASN A 371 -6.67 4.33 -11.48
C ASN A 371 -5.50 4.58 -10.54
N ILE A 372 -4.36 4.98 -11.10
CA ILE A 372 -3.16 5.33 -10.35
C ILE A 372 -3.17 6.85 -10.14
N TYR A 373 -3.04 7.27 -8.89
CA TYR A 373 -2.94 8.67 -8.50
C TYR A 373 -1.53 8.95 -8.01
N ILE A 374 -0.93 10.03 -8.54
CA ILE A 374 0.42 10.45 -8.21
C ILE A 374 0.38 11.85 -7.62
N TYR A 375 1.02 12.02 -6.47
CA TYR A 375 1.12 13.27 -5.72
C TYR A 375 2.57 13.68 -5.53
N ASP A 376 2.84 14.97 -5.73
CA ASP A 376 4.06 15.62 -5.28
C ASP A 376 3.91 16.03 -3.81
N ILE A 377 4.94 15.73 -3.01
CA ILE A 377 5.04 16.13 -1.62
C ILE A 377 6.13 17.19 -1.50
N THR A 378 5.75 18.41 -1.14
CA THR A 378 6.70 19.47 -0.84
C THR A 378 6.95 19.55 0.66
N ASN A 379 8.23 19.55 1.05
CA ASN A 379 8.61 19.83 2.42
C ASN A 379 8.30 21.30 2.72
N LYS A 380 7.62 21.59 3.84
CA LYS A 380 7.60 22.97 4.35
C LYS A 380 9.02 23.35 4.74
N LYS A 381 9.50 24.47 4.18
CA LYS A 381 10.74 25.11 4.62
C LYS A 381 10.57 25.69 6.01
#